data_AF-A0A939UZI6-F1
#
_entry.id   AF-A0A939UZI6-F1
#
_cell.length_a   1.000
_cell.length_b   1.000
_cell.length_c   1.000
_cell.angle_alpha   90.00
_cell.angle_beta   90.00
_cell.angle_gamma   90.00
#
_symmetry.space_group_name_H-M   'P 1'
#
loop_
_entity.id
_entity.type
_entity.pdbx_description
1 polymer ?
#
loop_
_entity_poly.entity_id
_entity_poly.type
_entity_poly.pdbx_seq_one_letter_code
_entity_poly.pdbx_strand_id
1 'polypeptide(L)'
;MYLNNAKIGALKTVNIIVLIVVAVPSLFHLFCTVYVFSPQARGMNPLGLLIFASFFFTLFCGGVGIIIWRVRAMNRLSRARIYNSLFEEDHDGILTYESIASMTGQPVKKVVNDLMFYSNSNILINLTMGRTAVRVDLLSPNNEFLTVVCPHCGAHVNIRKGGGGRCDHCGTFMRAKEA
;
A
#
# COMPACT_ATOMS: atom_id res chain seq x y z
N MET A 1 14.66 -2.21 -7.23
CA MET A 1 13.41 -1.83 -6.55
C MET A 1 12.25 -2.60 -7.20
N TYR A 2 11.50 -3.38 -6.43
CA TYR A 2 10.48 -4.32 -6.95
C TYR A 2 9.07 -3.74 -6.96
N LEU A 3 8.92 -2.55 -6.39
CA LEU A 3 7.67 -1.81 -6.31
C LEU A 3 7.47 -0.94 -7.56
N ASN A 4 6.33 -1.08 -8.22
CA ASN A 4 5.96 -0.19 -9.32
C ASN A 4 5.51 1.18 -8.78
N ASN A 5 6.49 2.08 -8.57
CA ASN A 5 6.24 3.41 -8.02
C ASN A 5 5.28 4.26 -8.87
N ALA A 6 5.35 4.14 -10.19
CA ALA A 6 4.45 4.86 -11.09
C ALA A 6 2.98 4.44 -10.87
N LYS A 7 2.74 3.12 -10.83
CA LYS A 7 1.40 2.58 -10.61
C LYS A 7 0.87 2.88 -9.21
N ILE A 8 1.71 2.77 -8.19
CA ILE A 8 1.30 3.10 -6.80
C ILE A 8 1.04 4.60 -6.65
N GLY A 9 1.85 5.45 -7.28
CA GLY A 9 1.62 6.89 -7.36
C GLY A 9 0.25 7.18 -7.96
N ALA A 10 -0.04 6.62 -9.14
CA ALA A 10 -1.32 6.78 -9.81
C ALA A 10 -2.50 6.30 -8.96
N LEU A 11 -2.42 5.11 -8.35
CA LEU A 11 -3.48 4.58 -7.48
C LEU A 11 -3.69 5.43 -6.23
N LYS A 12 -2.61 5.97 -5.63
CA LYS A 12 -2.70 6.89 -4.49
C LYS A 12 -3.41 8.18 -4.90
N THR A 13 -3.03 8.77 -6.04
CA THR A 13 -3.67 9.98 -6.57
C THR A 13 -5.16 9.75 -6.86
N VAL A 14 -5.52 8.67 -7.54
CA VAL A 14 -6.92 8.31 -7.81
C VAL A 14 -7.71 8.13 -6.51
N ASN A 15 -7.15 7.43 -5.52
CA ASN A 15 -7.82 7.23 -4.24
C ASN A 15 -8.06 8.56 -3.51
N ILE A 16 -7.09 9.49 -3.53
CA ILE A 16 -7.22 10.81 -2.93
C ILE A 16 -8.30 11.64 -3.65
N ILE A 17 -8.29 11.66 -4.98
CA ILE A 17 -9.30 12.38 -5.78
C ILE A 17 -10.70 11.86 -5.46
N VAL A 18 -10.89 10.53 -5.47
CA VAL A 18 -12.19 9.93 -5.16
C VAL A 18 -12.63 10.26 -3.74
N LEU A 19 -11.72 10.25 -2.76
CA LEU A 19 -12.03 10.64 -1.39
C LEU A 19 -12.52 12.09 -1.31
N ILE A 20 -11.87 13.03 -2.01
CA ILE A 20 -12.28 14.44 -2.03
C ILE A 20 -13.66 14.61 -2.70
N VAL A 21 -13.83 14.00 -3.88
CA VAL A 21 -15.08 14.09 -4.66
C VAL A 21 -16.28 13.53 -3.90
N VAL A 22 -16.06 12.54 -3.03
CA VAL A 22 -17.13 11.94 -2.22
C VAL A 22 -17.30 12.65 -0.88
N ALA A 23 -16.22 13.07 -0.22
CA ALA A 23 -16.27 13.71 1.08
C ALA A 23 -16.92 15.10 1.02
N VAL A 24 -16.62 15.92 0.00
CA VAL A 24 -17.16 17.28 -0.11
C VAL A 24 -18.69 17.29 -0.22
N PRO A 25 -19.34 16.53 -1.13
CA PRO A 25 -20.79 16.42 -1.16
C PRO A 25 -21.39 15.83 0.11
N SER A 26 -20.68 14.91 0.77
CA SER A 26 -21.15 14.28 2.02
C SER A 26 -21.17 15.28 3.17
N LEU A 27 -20.16 16.14 3.27
CA LEU A 27 -20.11 17.25 4.24
C LEU A 27 -21.16 18.32 3.92
N PHE A 28 -21.34 18.65 2.64
CA PHE A 28 -22.39 19.56 2.21
C PHE A 28 -23.79 19.05 2.57
N HIS A 29 -24.04 17.74 2.38
CA HIS A 29 -25.29 17.13 2.82
C HIS A 29 -25.50 17.27 4.32
N LEU A 30 -24.49 16.95 5.13
CA LEU A 30 -24.56 17.08 6.59
C LEU A 30 -24.89 18.52 7.00
N PHE A 31 -24.29 19.51 6.34
CA PHE A 31 -24.61 20.92 6.58
C PHE A 31 -26.07 21.22 6.24
N CYS A 32 -26.57 20.78 5.08
CA CYS A 32 -27.95 21.00 4.70
C CYS A 32 -28.94 20.32 5.63
N THR A 33 -28.69 19.08 6.07
CA THR A 33 -29.57 18.38 7.02
C THR A 33 -29.65 19.10 8.36
N VAL A 34 -28.52 19.57 8.90
CA VAL A 34 -28.51 20.39 10.11
C VAL A 34 -29.32 21.69 9.92
N TYR A 35 -29.19 22.33 8.76
CA TYR A 35 -29.99 23.52 8.44
C TYR A 35 -31.49 23.23 8.40
N VAL A 36 -31.93 22.09 7.87
CA VAL A 36 -33.34 21.66 7.86
C VAL A 36 -33.93 21.57 9.27
N PHE A 37 -33.15 21.13 10.26
CA PHE A 37 -33.61 21.05 11.66
C PHE A 37 -33.45 22.36 12.43
N SER A 38 -32.91 23.41 11.81
CA SER A 38 -32.74 24.72 12.46
C SER A 38 -34.06 25.50 12.55
N PRO A 39 -34.20 26.41 13.54
CA PRO A 39 -35.38 27.26 13.66
C PRO A 39 -35.67 28.12 12.42
N GLN A 40 -34.63 28.46 11.63
CA GLN A 40 -34.77 29.22 10.40
C GLN A 40 -35.52 28.47 9.28
N ALA A 41 -35.53 27.13 9.30
CA ALA A 41 -36.19 26.32 8.26
C ALA A 41 -37.70 26.12 8.46
N ARG A 42 -38.29 26.63 9.56
CA ARG A 42 -39.71 26.42 9.94
C ARG A 42 -40.74 26.98 8.95
N GLY A 43 -40.34 27.83 8.00
CA GLY A 43 -41.20 28.38 6.95
C GLY A 43 -41.16 27.62 5.61
N MET A 44 -40.38 26.55 5.49
CA MET A 44 -40.18 25.83 4.22
C MET A 44 -41.16 24.67 4.03
N ASN A 45 -41.45 24.34 2.76
CA ASN A 45 -42.35 23.24 2.40
C ASN A 45 -41.80 21.88 2.89
N PRO A 46 -42.52 21.16 3.77
CA PRO A 46 -42.00 19.94 4.41
C PRO A 46 -41.77 18.80 3.41
N LEU A 47 -42.56 18.75 2.34
CA LEU A 47 -42.41 17.73 1.29
C LEU A 47 -41.13 17.96 0.46
N GLY A 48 -40.76 19.21 0.20
CA GLY A 48 -39.50 19.56 -0.46
C GLY A 48 -38.28 19.22 0.39
N LEU A 49 -38.37 19.44 1.71
CA LEU A 49 -37.31 19.08 2.66
C LEU A 49 -37.12 17.56 2.77
N LEU A 50 -38.18 16.77 2.74
CA LEU A 50 -38.10 15.29 2.76
C LEU A 50 -37.48 14.72 1.48
N ILE A 51 -37.86 15.23 0.31
CA ILE A 51 -37.27 14.82 -0.98
C ILE A 51 -35.79 15.21 -1.03
N PHE A 52 -35.45 16.40 -0.54
CA PHE A 52 -34.07 16.85 -0.47
C PHE A 52 -33.25 15.98 0.51
N ALA A 53 -33.77 15.69 1.70
CA ALA A 53 -33.09 14.83 2.66
C ALA A 53 -32.86 13.40 2.13
N SER A 54 -33.84 12.80 1.43
CA SER A 54 -33.74 11.43 0.93
C SER A 54 -32.76 11.28 -0.24
N PHE A 55 -32.71 12.26 -1.15
CA PHE A 55 -31.78 12.23 -2.28
C PHE A 55 -30.33 12.19 -1.83
N PHE A 56 -30.00 12.96 -0.80
CA PHE A 56 -28.63 13.02 -0.29
C PHE A 56 -28.32 11.96 0.77
N PHE A 57 -29.31 11.36 1.43
CA PHE A 57 -29.09 10.24 2.34
C PHE A 57 -28.46 9.04 1.61
N THR A 58 -28.90 8.76 0.37
CA THR A 58 -28.31 7.69 -0.45
C THR A 58 -26.86 8.00 -0.86
N LEU A 59 -26.56 9.26 -1.20
CA LEU A 59 -25.20 9.74 -1.47
C LEU A 59 -24.31 9.69 -0.23
N PHE A 60 -24.86 9.93 0.97
CA PHE A 60 -24.13 9.85 2.22
C PHE A 60 -23.80 8.40 2.60
N CYS A 61 -24.79 7.50 2.60
CA CYS A 61 -24.54 6.08 2.87
C CYS A 61 -23.62 5.44 1.83
N GLY A 62 -23.84 5.73 0.55
CA GLY A 62 -22.95 5.29 -0.53
C GLY A 62 -21.55 5.90 -0.41
N GLY A 63 -21.47 7.18 -0.07
CA GLY A 63 -20.22 7.90 0.09
C GLY A 63 -19.36 7.38 1.23
N VAL A 64 -19.96 7.13 2.40
CA VAL A 64 -19.28 6.49 3.54
C VAL A 64 -18.75 5.10 3.14
N GLY A 65 -19.53 4.31 2.42
CA GLY A 65 -19.10 3.01 1.89
C GLY A 65 -17.89 3.11 0.97
N ILE A 66 -17.89 4.07 0.04
CA ILE A 66 -16.78 4.33 -0.88
C ILE A 66 -15.53 4.78 -0.10
N ILE A 67 -15.68 5.66 0.88
CA ILE A 67 -14.56 6.12 1.73
C ILE A 67 -13.92 4.92 2.44
N ILE A 68 -14.71 4.08 3.12
CA ILE A 68 -14.21 2.89 3.82
C ILE A 68 -13.48 1.96 2.84
N TRP A 69 -14.05 1.72 1.65
CA TRP A 69 -13.44 0.86 0.64
C TRP A 69 -12.09 1.42 0.14
N ARG A 70 -12.02 2.74 -0.10
CA ARG A 70 -10.79 3.42 -0.54
C ARG A 70 -9.71 3.43 0.54
N VAL A 71 -10.07 3.68 1.79
CA VAL A 71 -9.13 3.58 2.92
C VAL A 71 -8.56 2.16 3.02
N ARG A 72 -9.41 1.13 2.89
CA ARG A 72 -8.96 -0.27 2.84
C ARG A 72 -8.01 -0.54 1.67
N ALA A 73 -8.27 0.05 0.49
CA ALA A 73 -7.38 -0.06 -0.66
C ALA A 73 -6.02 0.60 -0.41
N MET A 74 -5.97 1.76 0.24
CA MET A 74 -4.71 2.41 0.62
C MET A 74 -3.92 1.58 1.63
N ASN A 75 -4.58 0.98 2.61
CA ASN A 75 -3.93 0.10 3.58
C ASN A 75 -3.29 -1.12 2.91
N ARG A 76 -3.90 -1.66 1.85
CA ARG A 76 -3.29 -2.72 1.02
C ARG A 76 -2.02 -2.22 0.33
N LEU A 77 -2.04 -1.04 -0.27
CA LEU A 77 -0.84 -0.45 -0.89
C LEU A 77 0.29 -0.21 0.11
N SER A 78 -0.05 0.17 1.35
CA SER A 78 0.95 0.28 2.42
C SER A 78 1.60 -1.07 2.75
N ARG A 79 0.83 -2.16 2.76
CA ARG A 79 1.38 -3.51 2.96
C ARG A 79 2.30 -3.94 1.82
N ALA A 80 1.99 -3.61 0.58
CA ALA A 80 2.89 -3.86 -0.55
C ALA A 80 4.27 -3.21 -0.35
N ARG A 81 4.35 -2.04 0.28
CA ARG A 81 5.63 -1.40 0.63
C ARG A 81 6.39 -2.16 1.70
N ILE A 82 5.70 -2.69 2.71
CA ILE A 82 6.32 -3.53 3.75
C ILE A 82 6.92 -4.79 3.12
N TYR A 83 6.19 -5.45 2.21
CA TYR A 83 6.75 -6.59 1.50
C TYR A 83 7.95 -6.19 0.63
N ASN A 84 7.89 -5.05 -0.06
CA ASN A 84 9.03 -4.55 -0.82
C ASN A 84 10.26 -4.26 0.06
N SER A 85 10.08 -3.71 1.27
CA SER A 85 11.22 -3.50 2.17
C SER A 85 11.84 -4.82 2.63
N LEU A 86 11.04 -5.86 2.88
CA LEU A 86 11.56 -7.19 3.21
C LEU A 86 12.38 -7.78 2.04
N PHE A 87 11.90 -7.63 0.81
CA PHE A 87 12.64 -8.06 -0.39
C PHE A 87 13.91 -7.24 -0.64
N GLU A 88 13.97 -5.99 -0.18
CA GLU A 88 15.16 -5.15 -0.29
C GLU A 88 16.18 -5.41 0.82
N GLU A 89 15.77 -5.96 1.96
CA GLU A 89 16.66 -6.31 3.07
C GLU A 89 17.28 -7.70 2.92
N ASP A 90 16.65 -8.59 2.14
CA ASP A 90 17.08 -9.97 1.98
C ASP A 90 18.27 -10.12 1.02
N HIS A 91 19.31 -10.82 1.50
CA HIS A 91 20.55 -11.02 0.75
C HIS A 91 20.38 -12.02 -0.41
N ASP A 92 19.49 -13.02 -0.24
CA ASP A 92 19.35 -14.14 -1.16
C ASP A 92 18.13 -14.05 -2.08
N GLY A 93 17.31 -12.99 -1.91
CA GLY A 93 16.09 -12.75 -2.70
C GLY A 93 15.15 -13.95 -2.76
N ILE A 94 15.24 -14.85 -1.80
CA ILE A 94 14.40 -16.04 -1.65
C ILE A 94 13.87 -16.03 -0.22
N LEU A 95 12.62 -15.62 -0.06
CA LEU A 95 11.95 -15.58 1.23
C LEU A 95 10.87 -16.66 1.30
N THR A 96 10.93 -17.49 2.33
CA THR A 96 9.87 -18.46 2.61
C THR A 96 8.61 -17.74 3.07
N TYR A 97 7.44 -18.31 2.77
CA TYR A 97 6.19 -17.70 3.24
C TYR A 97 6.09 -17.65 4.77
N GLU A 98 6.74 -18.60 5.45
CA GLU A 98 6.83 -18.66 6.90
C GLU A 98 7.71 -17.56 7.48
N SER A 99 8.84 -17.24 6.85
CA SER A 99 9.69 -16.13 7.32
C SER A 99 9.01 -14.78 7.12
N ILE A 100 8.32 -14.58 6.01
CA ILE A 100 7.53 -13.36 5.78
C ILE A 100 6.39 -13.26 6.80
N ALA A 101 5.72 -14.38 7.10
CA ALA A 101 4.65 -14.44 8.10
C ALA A 101 5.16 -14.08 9.50
N SER A 102 6.32 -14.60 9.91
CA SER A 102 6.92 -14.30 11.22
C SER A 102 7.39 -12.84 11.32
N MET A 103 8.00 -12.29 10.26
CA MET A 103 8.44 -10.88 10.22
C MET A 103 7.27 -9.88 10.20
N THR A 104 6.14 -10.24 9.59
CA THR A 104 4.97 -9.34 9.47
C THR A 104 3.89 -9.58 10.51
N GLY A 105 4.00 -10.64 11.32
CA GLY A 105 2.97 -11.08 12.27
C GLY A 105 1.65 -11.47 11.59
N GLN A 106 1.68 -11.83 10.31
CA GLN A 106 0.49 -12.20 9.53
C GLN A 106 0.41 -13.72 9.34
N PRO A 107 -0.79 -14.30 9.25
CA PRO A 107 -0.91 -15.72 8.93
C PRO A 107 -0.40 -16.00 7.51
N VAL A 108 0.31 -17.13 7.35
CA VAL A 108 0.93 -17.57 6.07
C VAL A 108 -0.05 -17.49 4.90
N LYS A 109 -1.28 -17.99 5.09
CA LYS A 109 -2.33 -17.95 4.07
C LYS A 109 -2.63 -16.53 3.57
N LYS A 110 -2.61 -15.55 4.47
CA LYS A 110 -2.85 -14.14 4.11
C LYS A 110 -1.65 -13.54 3.38
N VAL A 111 -0.43 -13.89 3.78
CA VAL A 111 0.80 -13.48 3.08
C VAL A 111 0.78 -13.99 1.64
N VAL A 112 0.51 -15.28 1.44
CA VAL A 112 0.43 -15.89 0.10
C VAL A 112 -0.63 -15.19 -0.76
N ASN A 113 -1.83 -14.96 -0.22
CA ASN A 113 -2.91 -14.27 -0.93
C ASN A 113 -2.57 -12.81 -1.27
N ASP A 114 -1.96 -12.07 -0.32
CA ASP A 114 -1.55 -10.68 -0.54
C ASP A 114 -0.46 -10.61 -1.63
N LEU A 115 0.55 -11.49 -1.59
CA LEU A 115 1.62 -11.53 -2.58
C LEU A 115 1.11 -11.93 -3.97
N MET A 116 0.20 -12.92 -4.06
CA MET A 116 -0.46 -13.26 -5.33
C MET A 116 -1.24 -12.08 -5.88
N PHE A 117 -1.98 -11.37 -5.03
CA PHE A 117 -2.72 -10.17 -5.44
C PHE A 117 -1.78 -9.08 -5.96
N TYR A 118 -0.67 -8.78 -5.27
CA TYR A 118 0.27 -7.74 -5.69
C TYR A 118 1.04 -8.09 -6.96
N SER A 119 1.35 -9.37 -7.15
CA SER A 119 1.97 -9.87 -8.39
C SER A 119 0.99 -9.76 -9.57
N ASN A 120 -0.22 -10.31 -9.45
CA ASN A 120 -1.24 -10.26 -10.50
C ASN A 120 -1.68 -8.83 -10.83
N SER A 121 -1.64 -7.93 -9.87
CA SER A 121 -1.98 -6.51 -10.07
C SER A 121 -0.80 -5.66 -10.53
N ASN A 122 0.37 -6.25 -10.85
CA ASN A 122 1.59 -5.53 -11.27
C ASN A 122 1.99 -4.39 -10.29
N ILE A 123 1.68 -4.56 -9.00
CA ILE A 123 2.10 -3.64 -7.94
C ILE A 123 3.52 -3.99 -7.50
N LEU A 124 3.77 -5.28 -7.32
CA LEU A 124 5.10 -5.84 -7.17
C LEU A 124 5.47 -6.54 -8.47
N ILE A 125 6.64 -6.20 -9.00
CA ILE A 125 7.17 -6.71 -10.27
C ILE A 125 8.42 -7.57 -10.02
N ASN A 126 8.73 -8.45 -10.97
CA ASN A 126 9.86 -9.37 -10.92
C ASN A 126 9.80 -10.32 -9.71
N LEU A 127 8.60 -10.86 -9.45
CA LEU A 127 8.39 -11.90 -8.44
C LEU A 127 8.05 -13.22 -9.11
N THR A 128 8.77 -14.27 -8.73
CA THR A 128 8.46 -15.65 -9.08
C THR A 128 7.94 -16.38 -7.85
N MET A 129 6.67 -16.78 -7.91
CA MET A 129 5.97 -17.42 -6.81
C MET A 129 6.20 -18.93 -6.84
N GLY A 130 6.93 -19.46 -5.86
CA GLY A 130 7.10 -20.90 -5.65
C GLY A 130 6.03 -21.49 -4.72
N ARG A 131 6.08 -22.81 -4.50
CA ARG A 131 5.15 -23.51 -3.60
C ARG A 131 5.37 -23.17 -2.12
N THR A 132 6.62 -22.91 -1.72
CA THR A 132 7.02 -22.70 -0.31
C THR A 132 7.69 -21.35 -0.06
N ALA A 133 8.17 -20.71 -1.13
CA ALA A 133 8.91 -19.46 -1.07
C ALA A 133 8.58 -18.57 -2.26
N VAL A 134 8.76 -17.27 -2.06
CA VAL A 134 8.79 -16.28 -3.13
C VAL A 134 10.23 -15.99 -3.46
N ARG A 135 10.54 -16.09 -4.75
CA ARG A 135 11.81 -15.65 -5.31
C ARG A 135 11.60 -14.30 -5.96
N VAL A 136 12.53 -13.39 -5.74
CA VAL A 136 12.55 -12.09 -6.37
C VAL A 136 13.62 -12.13 -7.46
N ASP A 137 13.18 -12.01 -8.71
CA ASP A 137 14.08 -12.03 -9.86
C ASP A 137 14.62 -10.61 -10.12
N LEU A 138 15.91 -10.51 -10.40
CA LEU A 138 16.58 -9.23 -10.62
C LEU A 138 16.37 -8.76 -12.06
N LEU A 139 16.33 -7.44 -12.25
CA LEU A 139 16.42 -6.82 -13.58
C LEU A 139 17.84 -6.94 -14.20
N SER A 140 18.84 -7.37 -13.41
CA SER A 140 20.20 -7.57 -13.90
C SER A 140 20.40 -9.03 -14.31
N PRO A 141 20.83 -9.30 -15.56
CA PRO A 141 20.91 -10.65 -16.11
C PRO A 141 21.90 -11.59 -15.40
N ASN A 142 22.79 -11.07 -14.54
CA ASN A 142 23.96 -11.82 -14.08
C ASN A 142 24.00 -12.22 -12.59
N ASN A 143 22.95 -12.02 -11.78
CA ASN A 143 23.01 -12.30 -10.32
C ASN A 143 24.30 -11.77 -9.65
N GLU A 144 24.80 -10.61 -10.11
CA GLU A 144 26.07 -10.06 -9.67
C GLU A 144 25.94 -9.56 -8.22
N PHE A 145 26.81 -10.06 -7.35
CA PHE A 145 27.01 -9.54 -6.00
C PHE A 145 28.15 -8.53 -6.01
N LEU A 146 27.98 -7.42 -5.31
CA LEU A 146 29.00 -6.41 -5.05
C LEU A 146 29.38 -6.47 -3.58
N THR A 147 30.68 -6.48 -3.30
CA THR A 147 31.17 -6.34 -1.93
C THR A 147 31.16 -4.85 -1.56
N VAL A 148 30.35 -4.48 -0.59
CA VAL A 148 30.23 -3.13 -0.05
C VAL A 148 30.82 -3.10 1.36
N VAL A 149 31.59 -2.06 1.67
CA VAL A 149 32.15 -1.86 3.01
C VAL A 149 31.10 -1.19 3.89
N CYS A 150 30.85 -1.74 5.08
CA CYS A 150 29.91 -1.17 6.02
C CYS A 150 30.40 0.19 6.55
N PRO A 151 29.61 1.27 6.41
CA PRO A 151 30.03 2.59 6.87
C PRO A 151 30.13 2.67 8.40
N HIS A 152 29.49 1.76 9.13
CA HIS A 152 29.45 1.78 10.59
C HIS A 152 30.54 0.91 11.23
N CYS A 153 30.76 -0.32 10.74
CA CYS A 153 31.70 -1.26 11.35
C CYS A 153 32.87 -1.66 10.44
N GLY A 154 32.95 -1.14 9.22
CA GLY A 154 34.03 -1.44 8.28
C GLY A 154 34.01 -2.87 7.71
N ALA A 155 33.01 -3.69 8.04
CA ALA A 155 32.93 -5.06 7.55
C ALA A 155 32.61 -5.11 6.05
N HIS A 156 33.22 -6.05 5.35
CA HIS A 156 32.92 -6.33 3.95
C HIS A 156 31.68 -7.21 3.85
N VAL A 157 30.62 -6.67 3.25
CA VAL A 157 29.33 -7.36 3.10
C VAL A 157 29.04 -7.50 1.62
N ASN A 158 28.74 -8.71 1.18
CA ASN A 158 28.26 -8.92 -0.18
C ASN A 158 26.80 -8.44 -0.24
N ILE A 159 26.44 -7.69 -1.27
CA ILE A 159 25.08 -7.19 -1.49
C ILE A 159 24.78 -7.37 -2.97
N ARG A 160 23.54 -7.73 -3.31
CA ARG A 160 23.12 -7.84 -4.71
C ARG A 160 23.18 -6.50 -5.43
N LYS A 161 23.66 -6.49 -6.68
CA LYS A 161 23.66 -5.29 -7.54
C LYS A 161 22.25 -4.75 -7.73
N GLY A 162 22.03 -3.48 -7.39
CA GLY A 162 20.71 -2.82 -7.40
C GLY A 162 19.79 -3.21 -6.22
N GLY A 163 20.28 -4.02 -5.28
CA GLY A 163 19.60 -4.43 -4.05
C GLY A 163 20.12 -3.72 -2.79
N GLY A 164 19.52 -4.08 -1.66
CA GLY A 164 19.98 -3.70 -0.32
C GLY A 164 20.36 -4.92 0.51
N GLY A 165 20.96 -4.69 1.66
CA GLY A 165 21.31 -5.74 2.62
C GLY A 165 21.66 -5.13 3.97
N ARG A 166 21.48 -5.92 5.04
CA ARG A 166 21.95 -5.54 6.38
C ARG A 166 23.33 -6.13 6.63
N CYS A 167 24.17 -5.40 7.36
CA CYS A 167 25.46 -5.89 7.78
C CYS A 167 25.30 -7.02 8.82
N ASP A 168 25.91 -8.17 8.61
CA ASP A 168 25.86 -9.31 9.55
C ASP A 168 26.46 -8.98 10.92
N HIS A 169 27.45 -8.08 10.96
CA HIS A 169 28.12 -7.69 12.21
C HIS A 169 27.36 -6.66 13.05
N CYS A 170 26.76 -5.63 12.43
CA CYS A 170 26.18 -4.49 13.17
C CYS A 170 24.71 -4.20 12.82
N GLY A 171 24.11 -4.94 11.90
CA GLY A 171 22.72 -4.76 11.47
C GLY A 171 22.44 -3.51 10.64
N THR A 172 23.46 -2.71 10.30
CA THR A 172 23.29 -1.48 9.52
C THR A 172 22.81 -1.80 8.11
N PHE A 173 21.70 -1.18 7.69
CA PHE A 173 21.17 -1.32 6.33
C PHE A 173 22.01 -0.51 5.33
N MET A 174 22.32 -1.13 4.19
CA MET A 174 23.14 -0.58 3.14
C MET A 174 22.54 -0.90 1.78
N ARG A 175 22.83 -0.06 0.78
CA ARG A 175 22.45 -0.29 -0.62
C ARG A 175 23.69 -0.33 -1.49
N ALA A 176 23.67 -1.22 -2.49
CA ALA A 176 24.66 -1.19 -3.55
C ALA A 176 24.52 0.14 -4.30
N LYS A 177 25.52 1.02 -4.19
CA LYS A 177 25.63 2.18 -5.10
C LYS A 177 25.95 1.63 -6.48
N GLU A 178 25.13 1.97 -7.46
CA GLU A 178 25.49 1.80 -8.87
C GLU A 178 26.74 2.66 -9.11
N ALA A 179 27.87 2.00 -9.38
CA ALA A 179 29.07 2.62 -9.91
C ALA A 179 28.96 2.69 -11.44
#